data_AF-A0A3D4GRJ1-F1
#
_entry.id   AF-A0A3D4GRJ1-F1
#
_cell.length_a   1.000
_cell.length_b   1.000
_cell.length_c   1.000
_cell.angle_alpha   90.00
_cell.angle_beta   90.00
_cell.angle_gamma   90.00
#
_symmetry.space_group_name_H-M   'P 1'
#
loop_
_entity.id
_entity.type
_entity.pdbx_description
1 polymer ?
#
loop_
_entity_poly.entity_id
_entity_poly.type
_entity_poly.pdbx_seq_one_letter_code
_entity_poly.pdbx_strand_id
1 'polypeptide(L)'
;MPFNVKERGKITYYYNGDHPTLSALVTEKQPDGDLKIYFAGLTGGYSAQNVLGHKEVVTMDPEREIPLVFQSWELWLKEASICDSLKEIDFIEIHAFGCRPKSPDPLVDPEGYAAELERLRTAYAKAYSGYFRDELPDHGVPARFTVHVVDVPDKAASYEFYGTALYQKD
;
A
#
# COMPACT_ATOMS: atom_id res chain seq x y z
N MET A 1 -5.83 6.76 16.43
CA MET A 1 -6.53 6.15 17.59
C MET A 1 -6.10 4.70 17.62
N PRO A 2 -5.90 4.06 18.77
CA PRO A 2 -5.49 2.65 18.78
C PRO A 2 -6.54 1.81 18.06
N PHE A 3 -6.10 0.80 17.32
CA PHE A 3 -6.99 -0.11 16.61
C PHE A 3 -7.95 -0.81 17.56
N ASN A 4 -9.17 -1.06 17.07
CA ASN A 4 -10.00 -2.13 17.59
C ASN A 4 -9.38 -3.47 17.15
N VAL A 5 -9.25 -4.40 18.09
CA VAL A 5 -8.60 -5.70 17.85
C VAL A 5 -9.60 -6.83 18.08
N LYS A 6 -9.66 -7.77 17.13
CA LYS A 6 -10.46 -8.99 17.25
C LYS A 6 -9.61 -10.21 16.93
N GLU A 7 -9.63 -11.19 17.82
CA GLU A 7 -8.90 -12.45 17.66
C GLU A 7 -9.84 -13.61 17.37
N ARG A 8 -9.43 -14.51 16.46
CA ARG A 8 -10.13 -15.75 16.15
C ARG A 8 -9.13 -16.86 15.82
N GLY A 9 -8.77 -17.66 16.83
CA GLY A 9 -7.78 -18.71 16.67
C GLY A 9 -6.40 -18.12 16.39
N LYS A 10 -5.81 -18.45 15.24
CA LYS A 10 -4.50 -17.93 14.83
C LYS A 10 -4.56 -16.54 14.17
N ILE A 11 -5.76 -16.01 13.95
CA ILE A 11 -5.97 -14.80 13.15
C ILE A 11 -6.32 -13.63 14.06
N THR A 12 -5.66 -12.49 13.86
CA THR A 12 -5.96 -11.24 14.54
C THR A 12 -6.29 -10.15 13.52
N TYR A 13 -7.39 -9.43 13.73
CA TYR A 13 -7.91 -8.38 12.88
C TYR A 13 -7.73 -7.02 13.56
N TYR A 14 -7.14 -6.06 12.86
CA TYR A 14 -6.90 -4.69 13.35
C TYR A 14 -7.71 -3.71 12.50
N TYR A 15 -8.66 -3.00 13.10
CA TYR A 15 -9.62 -2.18 12.37
C TYR A 15 -10.02 -0.92 13.14
N ASN A 16 -10.61 0.05 12.43
CA ASN A 16 -11.08 1.31 13.01
C ASN A 16 -12.60 1.43 12.91
N GLY A 17 -13.22 2.06 13.92
CA GLY A 17 -14.66 2.30 13.98
C GLY A 17 -15.49 1.08 14.42
N ASP A 18 -16.78 1.30 14.58
CA ASP A 18 -17.72 0.31 15.13
C ASP A 18 -18.21 -0.71 14.09
N HIS A 19 -18.33 -0.26 12.84
CA HIS A 19 -18.79 -1.07 11.70
C HIS A 19 -17.81 -0.95 10.53
N PRO A 20 -16.62 -1.56 10.63
CA PRO A 20 -15.58 -1.43 9.61
C PRO A 20 -15.98 -2.10 8.31
N THR A 21 -15.67 -1.45 7.18
CA THR A 21 -15.72 -2.11 5.85
C THR A 21 -14.58 -3.12 5.69
N LEU A 22 -13.44 -2.85 6.32
CA LEU A 22 -12.23 -3.66 6.26
C LEU A 22 -11.40 -3.55 7.54
N SER A 23 -10.51 -4.52 7.75
CA SER A 23 -9.39 -4.40 8.69
C SER A 23 -8.21 -3.75 7.99
N ALA A 24 -7.54 -2.79 8.62
CA ALA A 24 -6.35 -2.14 8.09
C ALA A 24 -5.21 -3.14 7.86
N LEU A 25 -5.06 -4.07 8.80
CA LEU A 25 -4.25 -5.28 8.60
C LEU A 25 -4.84 -6.48 9.35
N VAL A 26 -4.44 -7.66 8.91
CA VAL A 26 -4.75 -8.94 9.54
C VAL A 26 -3.44 -9.69 9.74
N THR A 27 -3.26 -10.33 10.89
CA THR A 27 -2.11 -11.19 11.14
C THR A 27 -2.54 -12.64 11.32
N GLU A 28 -1.65 -13.56 10.92
CA GLU A 28 -1.78 -14.99 11.10
C GLU A 28 -0.53 -15.52 11.81
N LYS A 29 -0.72 -16.05 13.03
CA LYS A 29 0.36 -16.65 13.81
C LYS A 29 0.85 -17.95 13.19
N GLN A 30 2.13 -17.99 12.86
CA GLN A 30 2.82 -19.16 12.33
C GLN A 30 3.25 -20.12 13.46
N PRO A 31 3.50 -21.42 13.16
CA PRO A 31 3.85 -22.43 14.18
C PRO A 31 5.14 -22.14 14.95
N ASP A 32 6.10 -21.48 14.31
CA ASP A 32 7.40 -21.05 14.85
C ASP A 32 7.33 -19.78 15.72
N GLY A 33 6.21 -19.05 15.66
CA GLY A 33 6.01 -17.82 16.41
C GLY A 33 6.05 -16.57 15.56
N ASP A 34 6.41 -16.69 14.28
CA ASP A 34 6.37 -15.62 13.30
C ASP A 34 4.93 -15.12 13.08
N LEU A 35 4.81 -13.90 12.58
CA LEU A 35 3.54 -13.31 12.19
C LEU A 35 3.51 -13.05 10.71
N LYS A 36 2.65 -13.77 9.99
CA LYS A 36 2.32 -13.40 8.62
C LYS A 36 1.32 -12.25 8.65
N ILE A 37 1.62 -11.17 7.94
CA ILE A 37 0.87 -9.92 7.95
C ILE A 37 0.23 -9.73 6.58
N TYR A 38 -1.05 -9.40 6.56
CA TYR A 38 -1.83 -9.06 5.38
C TYR A 38 -2.29 -7.62 5.51
N PHE A 39 -1.73 -6.71 4.71
CA PHE A 39 -2.12 -5.30 4.68
C PHE A 39 -3.33 -5.09 3.78
N ALA A 40 -4.27 -4.25 4.19
CA ALA A 40 -5.37 -3.86 3.31
C ALA A 40 -4.88 -3.10 2.07
N GLY A 41 -5.72 -3.12 1.03
CA GLY A 41 -5.61 -2.25 -0.13
C GLY A 41 -5.46 -0.80 0.29
N LEU A 42 -4.42 -0.13 -0.20
CA LEU A 42 -4.14 1.25 0.13
C LEU A 42 -3.57 2.02 -1.07
N THR A 43 -3.99 3.26 -1.20
CA THR A 43 -3.61 4.19 -2.25
C THR A 43 -2.85 5.40 -1.66
N GLY A 44 -1.95 5.99 -2.46
CA GLY A 44 -1.17 7.17 -2.06
C GLY A 44 -1.92 8.51 -2.11
N GLY A 45 -3.18 8.50 -2.57
CA GLY A 45 -4.05 9.66 -2.66
C GLY A 45 -4.80 9.96 -1.35
N TYR A 46 -6.13 10.00 -1.41
CA TYR A 46 -6.99 10.26 -0.25
C TYR A 46 -6.81 9.23 0.87
N SER A 47 -6.55 7.95 0.56
CA SER A 47 -6.39 6.93 1.61
C SER A 47 -5.18 7.22 2.48
N ALA A 48 -4.00 7.41 1.89
CA ALA A 48 -2.79 7.79 2.64
C ALA A 48 -2.92 9.17 3.29
N GLN A 49 -3.60 10.13 2.66
CA GLN A 49 -3.89 11.43 3.30
C GLN A 49 -4.63 11.23 4.63
N ASN A 50 -5.67 10.40 4.64
CA ASN A 50 -6.49 10.14 5.82
C ASN A 50 -5.72 9.38 6.89
N VAL A 51 -4.90 8.40 6.50
CA VAL A 51 -4.08 7.60 7.43
C VAL A 51 -2.99 8.44 8.07
N LEU A 52 -2.27 9.24 7.27
CA LEU A 52 -1.11 10.02 7.72
C LEU A 52 -1.48 11.42 8.24
N GLY A 53 -2.72 11.88 8.03
CA GLY A 53 -3.19 13.19 8.48
C GLY A 53 -2.61 14.37 7.67
N HIS A 54 -2.26 14.15 6.40
CA HIS A 54 -1.69 15.20 5.54
C HIS A 54 -2.76 16.20 5.08
N LYS A 55 -2.38 17.47 4.89
CA LYS A 55 -3.32 18.50 4.39
C LYS A 55 -3.52 18.44 2.87
N GLU A 56 -2.49 18.05 2.13
CA GLU A 56 -2.51 17.94 0.67
C GLU A 56 -2.87 16.52 0.24
N VAL A 57 -3.65 16.40 -0.84
CA VAL A 57 -3.92 15.13 -1.52
C VAL A 57 -2.97 15.04 -2.71
N VAL A 58 -2.09 14.03 -2.71
CA VAL A 58 -1.27 13.72 -3.88
C VAL A 58 -2.16 13.08 -4.93
N THR A 59 -2.05 13.53 -6.18
CA THR A 59 -2.91 13.08 -7.28
C THR A 59 -2.06 12.73 -8.49
N MET A 60 -2.22 11.51 -9.01
CA MET A 60 -1.55 11.03 -10.23
C MET A 60 -0.02 11.26 -10.22
N ASP A 61 0.63 11.04 -9.08
CA ASP A 61 2.08 11.23 -8.93
C ASP A 61 2.70 10.03 -8.21
N PRO A 62 3.04 8.96 -8.95
CA PRO A 62 3.59 7.74 -8.36
C PRO A 62 4.85 7.95 -7.52
N GLU A 63 5.69 8.94 -7.85
CA GLU A 63 6.92 9.23 -7.10
C GLU A 63 6.63 9.71 -5.68
N ARG A 64 5.52 10.43 -5.50
CA ARG A 64 5.05 10.87 -4.18
C ARG A 64 4.09 9.85 -3.55
N GLU A 65 3.22 9.23 -4.33
CA GLU A 65 2.16 8.33 -3.84
C GLU A 65 2.70 7.02 -3.28
N ILE A 66 3.66 6.38 -3.94
CA ILE A 66 4.14 5.06 -3.53
C ILE A 66 4.78 5.08 -2.13
N PRO A 67 5.68 6.02 -1.79
CA PRO A 67 6.21 6.12 -0.43
C PRO A 67 5.12 6.30 0.64
N LEU A 68 4.05 7.04 0.32
CA LEU A 68 2.96 7.28 1.27
C LEU A 68 2.17 6.00 1.60
N VAL A 69 2.05 5.07 0.65
CA VAL A 69 1.46 3.75 0.90
C VAL A 69 2.27 2.99 1.94
N PHE A 70 3.58 2.90 1.75
CA PHE A 70 4.46 2.19 2.68
C PHE A 70 4.52 2.88 4.06
N GLN A 71 4.60 4.20 4.11
CA GLN A 71 4.55 4.96 5.37
C GLN A 71 3.25 4.72 6.14
N SER A 72 2.12 4.62 5.43
CA SER A 72 0.83 4.32 6.04
C SER A 72 0.78 2.91 6.62
N TRP A 73 1.34 1.92 5.92
CA TRP A 73 1.48 0.56 6.45
C TRP A 73 2.42 0.51 7.66
N GLU A 74 3.52 1.26 7.65
CA GLU A 74 4.42 1.38 8.81
C GLU A 74 3.69 1.96 10.03
N LEU A 75 2.89 3.01 9.81
CA LEU A 75 2.06 3.59 10.87
C LEU A 75 1.10 2.56 11.44
N TRP A 76 0.46 1.74 10.60
CA TRP A 76 -0.43 0.69 11.08
C TRP A 76 0.30 -0.38 11.89
N LEU A 77 1.53 -0.76 11.53
CA LEU A 77 2.31 -1.71 12.34
C LEU A 77 2.62 -1.15 13.73
N LYS A 78 2.98 0.13 13.80
CA LYS A 78 3.20 0.85 15.06
C LYS A 78 1.93 0.92 15.89
N GLU A 79 0.81 1.32 15.29
CA GLU A 79 -0.50 1.41 15.97
C GLU A 79 -1.03 0.03 16.42
N ALA A 80 -0.66 -1.04 15.70
CA ALA A 80 -0.98 -2.42 16.05
C ALA A 80 0.00 -3.02 17.09
N SER A 81 1.04 -2.28 17.49
CA SER A 81 2.12 -2.74 18.37
C SER A 81 2.78 -4.04 17.87
N ILE A 82 2.98 -4.17 16.55
CA ILE A 82 3.63 -5.33 15.93
C ILE A 82 5.15 -5.12 15.86
N CYS A 83 5.58 -4.01 15.24
CA CYS A 83 6.97 -3.58 15.12
C CYS A 83 7.03 -2.06 14.88
N ASP A 84 8.21 -1.48 15.00
CA ASP A 84 8.43 -0.03 14.90
C ASP A 84 8.82 0.41 13.49
N SER A 85 9.17 -0.51 12.59
CA SER A 85 9.50 -0.17 11.21
C SER A 85 9.18 -1.26 10.22
N LEU A 86 8.90 -0.86 8.96
CA LEU A 86 8.87 -1.79 7.84
C LEU A 86 10.19 -2.54 7.69
N LYS A 87 11.32 -1.99 8.15
CA LYS A 87 12.63 -2.66 8.09
C LYS A 87 12.67 -3.99 8.85
N GLU A 88 11.75 -4.20 9.79
CA GLU A 88 11.68 -5.39 10.63
C GLU A 88 10.83 -6.52 10.02
N ILE A 89 10.19 -6.28 8.87
CA ILE A 89 9.35 -7.29 8.20
C ILE A 89 9.83 -7.55 6.78
N ASP A 90 9.68 -8.77 6.29
CA ASP A 90 9.98 -9.12 4.91
C ASP A 90 8.70 -9.15 4.08
N PHE A 91 8.61 -8.29 3.06
CA PHE A 91 7.52 -8.40 2.09
C PHE A 91 7.68 -9.68 1.26
N ILE A 92 6.63 -10.51 1.26
CA ILE A 92 6.58 -11.75 0.45
C ILE A 92 5.93 -11.46 -0.90
N GLU A 93 4.83 -10.71 -0.90
CA GLU A 93 4.02 -10.48 -2.10
C GLU A 93 3.39 -9.09 -2.09
N ILE A 94 3.40 -8.40 -3.24
CA ILE A 94 2.66 -7.16 -3.46
C ILE A 94 1.77 -7.28 -4.71
N HIS A 95 0.50 -6.92 -4.57
CA HIS A 95 -0.43 -6.78 -5.69
C HIS A 95 -0.59 -5.31 -6.00
N ALA A 96 -0.26 -4.90 -7.23
CA ALA A 96 -0.37 -3.51 -7.64
C ALA A 96 -1.47 -3.32 -8.69
N PHE A 97 -2.38 -2.38 -8.45
CA PHE A 97 -3.45 -2.03 -9.37
C PHE A 97 -3.21 -0.62 -9.90
N GLY A 98 -2.77 -0.49 -11.15
CA GLY A 98 -2.57 0.80 -11.79
C GLY A 98 -3.86 1.33 -12.38
N CYS A 99 -4.21 2.57 -12.05
CA CYS A 99 -5.43 3.22 -12.51
C CYS A 99 -5.23 3.90 -13.86
N ARG A 100 -6.33 4.19 -14.56
CA ARG A 100 -6.27 5.12 -15.70
C ARG A 100 -5.86 6.53 -15.24
N PRO A 101 -5.18 7.31 -16.09
CA PRO A 101 -5.06 8.76 -15.94
C PRO A 101 -6.40 9.43 -15.59
N LYS A 102 -6.40 10.38 -14.64
CA LYS A 102 -7.61 11.19 -14.36
C LYS A 102 -7.86 12.25 -15.43
N SER A 103 -6.83 12.63 -16.15
CA SER A 103 -6.85 13.57 -17.27
C SER A 103 -5.60 13.34 -18.14
N PRO A 104 -5.65 13.50 -19.47
CA PRO A 104 -6.84 13.84 -20.25
C PRO A 104 -7.77 12.62 -20.46
N ASP A 105 -8.98 12.84 -20.99
CA ASP A 105 -9.89 11.76 -21.36
C ASP A 105 -9.46 11.14 -22.70
N PRO A 106 -9.33 9.80 -22.82
CA PRO A 106 -8.86 9.15 -24.05
C PRO A 106 -9.78 9.34 -25.26
N LEU A 107 -11.05 9.73 -25.06
CA LEU A 107 -11.98 10.05 -26.16
C LEU A 107 -11.80 11.47 -26.70
N VAL A 108 -11.20 12.35 -25.90
CA VAL A 108 -10.98 13.76 -26.24
C VAL A 108 -9.55 14.00 -26.71
N ASP A 109 -8.57 13.36 -26.05
CA ASP A 109 -7.15 13.46 -26.37
C ASP A 109 -6.46 12.08 -26.20
N PRO A 110 -6.53 11.22 -27.22
CA PRO A 110 -5.92 9.89 -27.18
C PRO A 110 -4.39 9.92 -27.03
N GLU A 111 -3.72 10.90 -27.65
CA GLU A 111 -2.26 11.02 -27.63
C GLU A 111 -1.76 11.49 -26.26
N GLY A 112 -2.40 12.51 -25.68
CA GLY A 112 -2.11 12.98 -24.33
C GLY A 112 -2.40 11.91 -23.27
N TYR A 113 -3.48 11.14 -23.44
CA TYR A 113 -3.78 10.01 -22.55
C TYR A 113 -2.69 8.93 -22.62
N ALA A 114 -2.23 8.58 -23.82
CA ALA A 114 -1.17 7.60 -24.00
C ALA A 114 0.17 8.09 -23.39
N ALA A 115 0.50 9.37 -23.57
CA ALA A 115 1.69 9.98 -22.96
C ALA A 115 1.62 9.98 -21.43
N GLU A 116 0.47 10.32 -20.87
CA GLU A 116 0.26 10.32 -19.41
C GLU A 116 0.31 8.92 -18.82
N LEU A 117 -0.27 7.92 -19.51
CA LEU A 117 -0.17 6.53 -19.12
C LEU A 117 1.29 6.05 -19.06
N GLU A 118 2.10 6.42 -20.05
CA GLU A 118 3.52 6.07 -20.08
C GLU A 118 4.30 6.77 -18.97
N ARG A 119 4.01 8.05 -18.71
CA ARG A 119 4.59 8.80 -17.59
C ARG A 119 4.29 8.12 -16.26
N LEU A 120 3.03 7.76 -16.00
CA LEU A 120 2.61 7.09 -14.76
C LEU A 120 3.29 5.74 -14.57
N ARG A 121 3.42 4.95 -15.65
CA ARG A 121 4.10 3.63 -15.59
C ARG A 121 5.59 3.77 -15.32
N THR A 122 6.24 4.73 -15.99
CA THR A 122 7.67 5.02 -15.79
C THR A 122 7.94 5.51 -14.37
N ALA A 123 7.14 6.47 -13.89
CA ALA A 123 7.22 7.00 -12.53
C ALA A 123 6.99 5.89 -11.50
N TYR A 124 5.99 5.03 -11.71
CA TYR A 124 5.72 3.89 -10.85
C TYR A 124 6.91 2.94 -10.74
N ALA A 125 7.48 2.51 -11.87
CA ALA A 125 8.60 1.58 -11.87
C ALA A 125 9.82 2.16 -11.12
N LYS A 126 10.11 3.45 -11.36
CA LYS A 126 11.20 4.16 -10.68
C LYS A 126 10.94 4.29 -9.18
N ALA A 127 9.75 4.72 -8.79
CA ALA A 127 9.41 4.95 -7.39
C ALA A 127 9.34 3.65 -6.58
N TYR A 128 8.73 2.61 -7.13
CA TYR A 128 8.63 1.30 -6.47
C TYR A 128 10.02 0.67 -6.28
N SER A 129 10.82 0.54 -7.34
CA SER A 129 12.17 -0.04 -7.23
C SER A 129 13.11 0.84 -6.40
N GLY A 130 12.97 2.16 -6.49
CA GLY A 130 13.71 3.13 -5.67
C GLY A 130 13.41 2.98 -4.19
N TYR A 131 12.15 2.78 -3.80
CA TYR A 131 11.77 2.59 -2.40
C TYR A 131 12.49 1.39 -1.76
N PHE A 132 12.48 0.22 -2.43
CA PHE A 132 13.21 -0.95 -1.92
C PHE A 132 14.72 -0.70 -1.89
N ARG A 133 15.28 -0.05 -2.92
CA ARG A 133 16.73 0.23 -2.96
C ARG A 133 17.17 1.19 -1.86
N ASP A 134 16.43 2.26 -1.63
CA ASP A 134 16.88 3.39 -0.82
C ASP A 134 16.38 3.30 0.63
N GLU A 135 15.15 2.85 0.85
CA GLU A 135 14.51 2.82 2.17
C GLU A 135 14.59 1.43 2.83
N LEU A 136 14.61 0.35 2.03
CA LEU A 136 14.66 -1.05 2.49
C LEU A 136 15.85 -1.84 1.86
N PRO A 137 17.09 -1.34 1.90
CA PRO A 137 18.21 -1.89 1.14
C PRO A 137 18.60 -3.33 1.51
N ASP A 138 18.30 -3.75 2.74
CA ASP A 138 18.61 -5.09 3.24
C ASP A 138 17.53 -6.13 2.90
N HIS A 139 16.42 -5.69 2.30
CA HIS A 139 15.29 -6.56 1.97
C HIS A 139 15.42 -7.18 0.59
N GLY A 140 14.77 -8.33 0.41
CA GLY A 140 14.43 -8.83 -0.91
C GLY A 140 13.34 -7.97 -1.58
N VAL A 141 13.25 -8.02 -2.91
CA VAL A 141 12.10 -7.46 -3.63
C VAL A 141 10.99 -8.52 -3.69
N PRO A 142 9.76 -8.23 -3.22
CA PRO A 142 8.69 -9.22 -3.13
C PRO A 142 8.25 -9.74 -4.50
N ALA A 143 7.65 -10.94 -4.50
CA ALA A 143 6.89 -11.38 -5.66
C ALA A 143 5.79 -10.37 -5.96
N ARG A 144 5.56 -10.07 -7.24
CA ARG A 144 4.63 -9.01 -7.62
C ARG A 144 3.91 -9.31 -8.92
N PHE A 145 2.62 -9.05 -8.96
CA PHE A 145 1.91 -8.81 -10.21
C PHE A 145 1.34 -7.39 -10.27
N THR A 146 1.16 -6.90 -11.49
CA THR A 146 0.55 -5.60 -11.74
C THR A 146 -0.58 -5.74 -12.73
N VAL A 147 -1.76 -5.25 -12.39
CA VAL A 147 -2.91 -5.17 -13.29
C VAL A 147 -3.28 -3.71 -13.51
N HIS A 148 -3.60 -3.36 -14.74
CA HIS A 148 -4.15 -2.04 -15.04
C HIS A 148 -5.68 -2.13 -15.07
N VAL A 149 -6.34 -1.34 -14.22
CA VAL A 149 -7.79 -1.32 -14.04
C VAL A 149 -8.36 0.01 -14.49
N VAL A 150 -9.67 0.04 -14.75
CA VAL A 150 -10.36 1.28 -15.13
C VAL A 150 -10.27 2.31 -14.00
N ASP A 151 -10.53 1.90 -12.76
CA ASP A 151 -10.42 2.79 -11.61
C ASP A 151 -10.32 2.02 -10.30
N VAL A 152 -9.91 2.71 -9.25
CA VAL A 152 -10.00 2.30 -7.84
C VAL A 152 -10.91 3.27 -7.08
N PRO A 153 -11.36 2.96 -5.85
CA PRO A 153 -12.25 3.86 -5.11
C PRO A 153 -11.65 5.26 -4.86
N ASP A 154 -10.32 5.35 -4.76
CA ASP A 154 -9.59 6.61 -4.61
C ASP A 154 -9.48 7.38 -5.94
N LYS A 155 -10.17 8.52 -6.00
CA LYS A 155 -10.23 9.37 -7.19
C LYS A 155 -8.99 10.23 -7.44
N ALA A 156 -8.04 10.26 -6.51
CA ALA A 156 -6.75 10.93 -6.71
C ALA A 156 -5.66 9.95 -7.17
N ALA A 157 -5.80 8.68 -6.79
CA ALA A 157 -4.68 7.76 -6.81
C ALA A 157 -4.29 7.25 -8.20
N SER A 158 -2.98 7.09 -8.42
CA SER A 158 -2.42 6.40 -9.58
C SER A 158 -2.36 4.88 -9.39
N TYR A 159 -2.09 4.40 -8.17
CA TYR A 159 -1.99 2.98 -7.85
C TYR A 159 -2.63 2.64 -6.50
N GLU A 160 -3.18 1.44 -6.41
CA GLU A 160 -3.56 0.79 -5.14
C GLU A 160 -2.68 -0.44 -4.92
N PHE A 161 -2.12 -0.59 -3.71
CA PHE A 161 -1.35 -1.77 -3.32
C PHE A 161 -2.07 -2.57 -2.25
N TYR A 162 -1.95 -3.89 -2.38
CA TYR A 162 -2.18 -4.86 -1.31
C TYR A 162 -0.86 -5.59 -1.05
N GLY A 163 -0.55 -5.88 0.22
CA GLY A 163 0.74 -6.46 0.60
C GLY A 163 0.60 -7.63 1.57
N THR A 164 1.46 -8.63 1.41
CA THR A 164 1.68 -9.68 2.40
C THR A 164 3.14 -9.67 2.82
N ALA A 165 3.38 -9.73 4.13
CA ALA A 165 4.71 -9.72 4.71
C ALA A 165 4.85 -10.76 5.84
N LEU A 166 6.08 -10.98 6.29
CA LEU A 166 6.41 -11.82 7.42
C LEU A 166 7.18 -10.99 8.44
N TYR A 167 6.70 -10.97 9.67
CA TYR A 167 7.50 -10.52 10.81
C TYR A 167 8.10 -11.75 11.48
N GLN A 168 9.41 -11.89 11.34
CA GLN A 168 10.17 -13.01 11.87
C GLN A 168 10.60 -12.69 13.30
N LYS A 169 10.24 -13.56 14.25
CA LYS A 169 10.73 -13.41 15.62
C LYS A 169 12.02 -14.21 15.74
N ASP A 170 13.11 -13.51 16.02
CA ASP A 170 14.41 -14.14 16.36
C ASP A 170 14.28 -15.15 17.52
#